data_AF-A0A9Q0EMA8-F1
#
_entry.id   AF-A0A9Q0EMA8-F1
#
_cell.length_a   1.000
_cell.length_b   1.000
_cell.length_c   1.000
_cell.angle_alpha   90.00
_cell.angle_beta   90.00
_cell.angle_gamma   90.00
#
_symmetry.space_group_name_H-M   'P 1'
#
loop_
_entity.id
_entity.type
_entity.pdbx_description
1 polymer ?
#
loop_
_entity_poly.entity_id
_entity_poly.type
_entity_poly.pdbx_seq_one_letter_code
_entity_poly.pdbx_strand_id
1 'polypeptide(L)'
;MFCPKFLCCSAVLFHSEARWLSPGKVREEIRVFLEESMHEAARKFSDEQFLMKLAYLSDVFGKLNELNLQLQGRDKHLPHLADKISAFTRKLEMWGRCLDQGNTDAFENRTELAESSDCEATTVIPCPKQHISSLMGLFQQYFPNNSAQYD
;
A
#
# COMPACT_ATOMS: atom_id res chain seq x y z
N MET A 1 9.16 36.28 10.93
CA MET A 1 9.91 35.09 11.38
C MET A 1 9.05 34.48 12.48
N PHE A 2 8.12 33.57 12.23
CA PHE A 2 8.23 32.23 11.65
C PHE A 2 6.99 31.93 10.79
N CYS A 3 7.19 31.14 9.74
CA CYS A 3 6.18 30.76 8.74
C CYS A 3 5.31 29.60 9.27
N PRO A 4 3.98 29.72 9.37
CA PRO A 4 3.10 28.58 9.63
C PRO A 4 2.66 27.99 8.28
N LYS A 5 3.37 26.97 7.81
CA LYS A 5 2.91 26.10 6.71
C LYS A 5 2.91 24.64 7.14
N PHE A 6 2.04 24.33 8.09
CA PHE A 6 1.62 22.95 8.39
C PHE A 6 0.10 22.91 8.61
N LEU A 7 -0.64 23.63 7.77
CA LEU A 7 -2.10 23.65 7.81
C LEU A 7 -2.68 23.69 6.40
N CYS A 8 -2.42 22.65 5.58
CA CYS A 8 -3.19 22.41 4.35
C CYS A 8 -3.08 20.96 3.81
N CYS A 9 -3.11 19.94 4.68
CA CYS A 9 -3.29 18.55 4.23
C CYS A 9 -4.18 17.78 5.22
N SER A 10 -5.33 18.34 5.62
CA SER A 10 -6.34 17.65 6.44
C SER A 10 -7.55 17.16 5.63
N ALA A 11 -7.51 17.19 4.29
CA ALA A 11 -8.68 16.88 3.46
C ALA A 11 -8.58 15.60 2.61
N VAL A 12 -7.50 14.82 2.67
CA VAL A 12 -7.37 13.57 1.85
C VAL A 12 -6.79 12.40 2.67
N LEU A 13 -7.02 12.37 3.98
CA LEU A 13 -6.57 11.26 4.85
C LEU A 13 -7.72 10.67 5.67
N PHE A 14 -8.95 10.75 5.15
CA PHE A 14 -10.09 10.11 5.78
C PHE A 14 -10.83 9.19 4.81
N HIS A 15 -10.84 7.91 5.18
CA HIS A 15 -12.02 7.06 5.05
C HIS A 15 -12.45 6.65 3.64
N SER A 16 -11.56 5.98 2.92
CA SER A 16 -12.00 4.76 2.25
C SER A 16 -11.20 3.64 2.86
N GLU A 17 -11.84 2.82 3.71
CA GLU A 17 -11.35 1.47 3.97
C GLU A 17 -10.94 0.90 2.61
N ALA A 18 -9.66 0.63 2.37
CA ALA A 18 -9.15 0.07 1.10
C ALA A 18 -9.55 -1.41 0.94
N ARG A 19 -10.82 -1.71 1.23
CA ARG A 19 -11.50 -3.01 1.20
C ARG A 19 -12.32 -3.18 -0.08
N TRP A 20 -12.37 -2.18 -0.96
CA TRP A 20 -13.20 -2.17 -2.19
C TRP A 20 -12.53 -2.81 -3.41
N LEU A 21 -11.36 -3.45 -3.27
CA LEU A 21 -10.59 -3.94 -4.42
C LEU A 21 -10.45 -5.47 -4.55
N SER A 22 -11.07 -6.26 -3.66
CA SER A 22 -11.39 -7.68 -3.87
C SER A 22 -12.81 -7.96 -3.36
N PRO A 23 -13.66 -8.74 -4.05
CA PRO A 23 -13.41 -9.79 -5.05
C PRO A 23 -13.71 -9.30 -6.48
N GLY A 24 -13.29 -10.02 -7.53
CA GLY A 24 -13.38 -9.63 -8.96
C GLY A 24 -14.72 -9.02 -9.44
N LYS A 25 -15.80 -9.21 -8.69
CA LYS A 25 -17.10 -8.55 -8.88
C LYS A 25 -17.08 -7.02 -8.78
N VAL A 26 -16.40 -6.42 -7.79
CA VAL A 26 -16.38 -4.95 -7.64
C VAL A 26 -15.58 -4.30 -8.79
N ARG A 27 -14.55 -5.00 -9.27
CA ARG A 27 -13.75 -4.55 -10.42
C ARG A 27 -14.57 -4.57 -11.71
N GLU A 28 -15.33 -5.63 -11.93
CA GLU A 28 -16.22 -5.72 -13.09
C GLU A 28 -17.35 -4.69 -13.00
N GLU A 29 -17.92 -4.44 -11.82
CA GLU A 29 -18.93 -3.39 -11.62
C GLU A 29 -18.36 -1.99 -11.92
N ILE A 30 -17.15 -1.67 -11.45
CA ILE A 30 -16.48 -0.39 -11.78
C ILE A 30 -16.22 -0.30 -13.27
N ARG A 31 -15.78 -1.39 -13.90
CA ARG A 31 -15.54 -1.44 -15.34
C ARG A 31 -16.82 -1.16 -16.12
N VAL A 32 -17.91 -1.88 -15.82
CA VAL A 32 -19.22 -1.71 -16.47
C VAL A 32 -19.72 -0.28 -16.29
N PHE A 33 -19.64 0.27 -15.08
CA PHE A 33 -20.01 1.66 -14.82
C PHE A 33 -19.20 2.67 -15.65
N LEU A 34 -17.89 2.47 -15.78
CA LEU A 34 -17.02 3.34 -16.58
C LEU A 34 -17.27 3.19 -18.08
N GLU A 35 -17.61 1.98 -18.55
CA GLU A 35 -17.99 1.72 -19.95
C GLU A 35 -19.33 2.38 -20.28
N GLU A 36 -20.34 2.25 -19.41
CA GLU A 36 -21.65 2.89 -19.55
C GLU A 36 -21.57 4.43 -19.55
N SER A 37 -20.63 4.99 -18.78
CA SER A 37 -20.37 6.44 -18.74
C SER A 37 -19.42 6.93 -19.85
N MET A 38 -18.98 6.05 -20.75
CA MET A 38 -18.00 6.33 -21.82
C MET A 38 -16.70 6.99 -21.30
N HIS A 39 -16.30 6.67 -20.08
CA HIS A 39 -15.16 7.28 -19.44
C HIS A 39 -13.84 6.68 -19.94
N GLU A 40 -12.84 7.51 -20.19
CA GLU A 40 -11.54 7.06 -20.75
C GLU A 40 -10.82 6.01 -19.89
N ALA A 41 -11.08 6.03 -18.58
CA ALA A 41 -10.50 5.09 -17.63
C ALA A 41 -11.01 3.65 -17.81
N ALA A 42 -12.15 3.43 -18.48
CA ALA A 42 -12.68 2.09 -18.76
C ALA A 42 -11.63 1.19 -19.42
N ARG A 43 -10.85 1.75 -20.36
CA ARG A 43 -9.78 1.02 -21.07
C ARG A 43 -8.68 0.50 -20.14
N LYS A 44 -8.43 1.16 -19.01
CA LYS A 44 -7.43 0.74 -18.02
C LYS A 44 -7.89 -0.48 -17.22
N PHE A 45 -9.19 -0.62 -17.01
CA PHE A 45 -9.76 -1.79 -16.31
C PHE A 45 -9.79 -3.06 -17.19
N SER A 46 -9.42 -2.95 -18.47
CA SER A 46 -9.15 -4.08 -19.36
C SER A 46 -7.65 -4.42 -19.47
N ASP A 47 -6.76 -3.57 -18.94
CA ASP A 47 -5.31 -3.79 -18.92
C ASP A 47 -4.93 -4.59 -17.68
N GLU A 48 -4.53 -5.83 -17.89
CA GLU A 48 -4.13 -6.74 -16.83
C GLU A 48 -2.91 -6.25 -16.03
N GLN A 49 -1.93 -5.60 -16.69
CA GLN A 49 -0.78 -5.03 -15.98
C GLN A 49 -1.19 -3.86 -15.08
N PHE A 50 -2.15 -3.05 -15.53
CA PHE A 50 -2.71 -1.99 -14.70
C PHE A 50 -3.43 -2.58 -13.48
N LEU A 51 -4.25 -3.61 -13.68
CA LEU A 51 -4.99 -4.28 -12.62
C LEU A 51 -4.07 -4.94 -11.59
N MET A 52 -2.97 -5.56 -12.04
CA MET A 52 -1.95 -6.12 -11.16
C MET A 52 -1.24 -5.06 -10.32
N LYS A 53 -0.93 -3.88 -10.91
CA LYS A 53 -0.37 -2.74 -10.17
C LYS A 53 -1.37 -2.18 -9.16
N LEU A 54 -2.64 -2.07 -9.56
CA LEU A 54 -3.71 -1.57 -8.69
C LEU A 54 -3.95 -2.51 -7.50
N ALA A 55 -3.96 -3.83 -7.72
CA ALA A 55 -4.09 -4.84 -6.67
C ALA A 55 -2.93 -4.75 -5.66
N TYR A 56 -1.69 -4.67 -6.16
CA TYR A 56 -0.51 -4.45 -5.30
C TYR A 56 -0.62 -3.16 -4.47
N LEU A 57 -1.00 -2.04 -5.10
CA LEU A 57 -1.16 -0.76 -4.40
C LEU A 57 -2.25 -0.85 -3.33
N SER A 58 -3.38 -1.51 -3.63
CA SER A 58 -4.44 -1.78 -2.65
C SER A 58 -3.90 -2.50 -1.42
N ASP A 59 -3.11 -3.56 -1.63
CA ASP A 59 -2.50 -4.32 -0.54
C ASP A 59 -1.56 -3.48 0.32
N VAL A 60 -0.73 -2.63 -0.30
CA VAL A 60 0.19 -1.74 0.43
C VAL A 60 -0.59 -0.67 1.21
N PHE A 61 -1.59 -0.04 0.59
CA PHE A 61 -2.42 0.97 1.26
C PHE A 61 -3.25 0.37 2.38
N GLY A 62 -3.77 -0.84 2.24
CA GLY A 62 -4.45 -1.57 3.31
C GLY A 62 -3.54 -1.75 4.53
N LYS A 63 -2.30 -2.19 4.30
CA LYS A 63 -1.30 -2.38 5.38
C LYS A 63 -0.86 -1.06 6.02
N LEU A 64 -0.68 0.00 5.23
CA LEU A 64 -0.38 1.34 5.75
C LEU A 64 -1.55 1.91 6.56
N ASN A 65 -2.79 1.67 6.12
CA ASN A 65 -3.98 2.08 6.84
C ASN A 65 -4.10 1.33 8.17
N GLU A 66 -3.79 0.03 8.20
CA GLU A 66 -3.73 -0.75 9.45
C GLU A 66 -2.70 -0.16 10.41
N LEU A 67 -1.48 0.14 9.95
CA LEU A 67 -0.48 0.83 10.77
C LEU A 67 -1.02 2.17 11.28
N ASN A 68 -1.59 2.99 10.41
CA ASN A 68 -2.13 4.29 10.78
C ASN A 68 -3.22 4.17 11.85
N LEU A 69 -4.12 3.18 11.75
CA LEU A 69 -5.12 2.89 12.79
C LEU A 69 -4.46 2.45 14.10
N GLN A 70 -3.43 1.60 14.04
CA GLN A 70 -2.68 1.19 15.23
C GLN A 70 -1.97 2.36 15.92
N LEU A 71 -1.53 3.38 15.17
CA LEU A 71 -0.90 4.59 15.68
C LEU A 71 -1.91 5.62 16.20
N GLN A 72 -3.10 5.70 15.59
CA GLN A 72 -4.20 6.57 16.04
C GLN A 72 -5.01 5.99 17.21
N GLY A 73 -4.76 4.73 17.59
CA GLY A 73 -5.46 4.00 18.65
C GLY A 73 -5.34 4.64 20.05
N ARG A 74 -6.02 4.02 21.03
CA ARG A 74 -6.09 4.54 22.40
C ARG A 74 -4.75 4.49 23.15
N ASP A 75 -3.86 3.58 22.77
CA ASP A 75 -2.52 3.46 23.35
C ASP A 75 -1.56 4.45 22.68
N LYS A 76 -1.35 5.58 23.36
CA LYS A 76 -0.47 6.67 22.93
C LYS A 76 0.88 6.63 23.64
N HIS A 77 1.21 5.54 24.33
CA HIS A 77 2.49 5.40 25.00
C HIS A 77 3.60 5.35 23.94
N LEU A 78 4.51 6.33 24.02
CA LEU A 78 5.46 6.63 22.96
C LEU A 78 6.40 5.45 22.63
N PRO A 79 6.91 4.69 23.60
CA PRO A 79 7.61 3.42 23.34
C PRO A 79 6.79 2.39 22.54
N HIS A 80 5.49 2.21 22.84
CA HIS A 80 4.66 1.26 22.08
C HIS A 80 4.39 1.73 20.65
N LEU A 81 4.29 3.04 20.43
CA LEU A 81 4.18 3.61 19.08
C LEU A 81 5.48 3.40 18.29
N ALA A 82 6.63 3.61 18.93
CA ALA A 82 7.93 3.33 18.33
C ALA A 82 8.08 1.85 17.96
N ASP A 83 7.69 0.93 18.84
CA ASP A 83 7.71 -0.51 18.58
C ASP A 83 6.85 -0.90 17.37
N LYS A 84 5.65 -0.31 17.22
CA LYS A 84 4.77 -0.52 16.05
C LYS A 84 5.43 -0.07 14.75
N ILE A 85 6.05 1.11 14.76
CA ILE A 85 6.77 1.65 13.60
C ILE A 85 7.97 0.77 13.26
N SER A 86 8.79 0.39 14.24
CA SER A 86 9.93 -0.50 14.05
C SER A 86 9.52 -1.88 13.53
N ALA A 87 8.43 -2.44 14.05
CA ALA A 87 7.86 -3.71 13.57
C ALA A 87 7.40 -3.59 12.11
N PHE A 88 6.78 -2.48 11.73
CA PHE A 88 6.36 -2.24 10.35
C PHE A 88 7.56 -2.06 9.39
N THR A 89 8.60 -1.35 9.82
CA THR A 89 9.86 -1.25 9.04
C THR A 89 10.47 -2.61 8.77
N ARG A 90 10.49 -3.51 9.77
CA ARG A 90 10.95 -4.91 9.59
C ARG A 90 10.06 -5.70 8.63
N LYS A 91 8.74 -5.43 8.60
CA LYS A 91 7.82 -6.03 7.62
C LYS A 91 8.14 -5.53 6.20
N LEU A 92 8.42 -4.24 6.00
CA LEU A 92 8.84 -3.70 4.70
C LEU A 92 10.13 -4.38 4.18
N GLU A 93 11.13 -4.55 5.04
CA GLU A 93 12.36 -5.28 4.71
C GLU A 93 12.10 -6.74 4.33
N MET A 94 11.18 -7.41 5.03
CA MET A 94 10.76 -8.76 4.71
C MET A 94 10.08 -8.81 3.33
N TRP A 95 9.14 -7.91 3.03
CA TRP A 95 8.47 -7.88 1.74
C TRP A 95 9.43 -7.58 0.59
N GLY A 96 10.42 -6.72 0.80
CA GLY A 96 11.51 -6.52 -0.17
C GLY A 96 12.23 -7.83 -0.52
N ARG A 97 12.62 -8.59 0.52
CA ARG A 97 13.27 -9.90 0.34
C ARG A 97 12.37 -10.95 -0.32
N CYS A 98 11.09 -11.00 0.04
CA CYS A 98 10.12 -11.90 -0.60
C CYS A 98 9.98 -11.59 -2.09
N LEU A 99 9.86 -10.29 -2.45
CA LEU A 99 9.81 -9.87 -3.85
C LEU A 99 11.10 -10.22 -4.60
N ASP A 100 12.26 -10.21 -3.92
CA ASP A 100 13.52 -10.67 -4.51
C ASP A 100 13.53 -12.14 -4.88
N GLN A 101 12.81 -12.96 -4.12
CA GLN A 101 12.63 -14.38 -4.38
C GLN A 101 11.45 -14.66 -5.32
N GLY A 102 10.78 -13.63 -5.84
CA GLY A 102 9.57 -13.77 -6.64
C GLY A 102 8.33 -14.15 -5.84
N ASN A 103 8.41 -14.22 -4.51
CA ASN A 103 7.28 -14.52 -3.64
C ASN A 103 6.40 -13.26 -3.47
N THR A 104 5.11 -13.42 -3.75
CA THR A 104 4.10 -12.35 -3.67
C THR A 104 3.00 -12.64 -2.65
N ASP A 105 3.14 -13.67 -1.82
CA ASP A 105 2.14 -14.16 -0.87
C ASP A 105 1.72 -13.07 0.14
N ALA A 106 2.62 -12.11 0.41
CA ALA A 106 2.31 -10.96 1.23
C ALA A 106 1.27 -10.00 0.62
N PHE A 107 0.89 -10.18 -0.65
CA PHE A 107 0.00 -9.32 -1.43
C PHE A 107 -1.18 -10.14 -1.96
N GLU A 108 -2.13 -10.43 -1.06
CA GLU A 108 -3.28 -11.31 -1.30
C GLU A 108 -4.11 -10.91 -2.53
N ASN A 109 -4.42 -9.62 -2.71
CA ASN A 109 -5.21 -9.16 -3.87
C ASN A 109 -4.45 -9.36 -5.19
N ARG A 110 -3.11 -9.28 -5.16
CA ARG A 110 -2.27 -9.54 -6.33
C ARG A 110 -2.17 -11.03 -6.65
N THR A 111 -2.04 -11.88 -5.63
CA THR A 111 -1.96 -13.33 -5.79
C THR A 111 -3.28 -13.89 -6.32
N GLU A 112 -4.42 -13.48 -5.75
CA GLU A 112 -5.76 -13.89 -6.22
C GLU A 112 -5.98 -13.52 -7.70
N LEU A 113 -5.49 -12.35 -8.13
CA LEU A 113 -5.58 -11.93 -9.53
C LEU A 113 -4.71 -12.80 -10.45
N ALA A 114 -3.49 -13.15 -10.03
CA ALA A 114 -2.60 -14.01 -10.81
C ALA A 114 -3.16 -15.44 -10.97
N GLU A 115 -3.92 -15.94 -9.99
CA GLU A 115 -4.55 -17.26 -10.05
C GLU A 115 -5.79 -17.28 -10.96
N SER A 116 -6.46 -16.14 -11.14
CA SER A 116 -7.67 -16.02 -11.98
C SER A 116 -7.38 -15.81 -13.48
N SER A 117 -6.13 -15.52 -13.82
CA SER A 117 -5.68 -15.23 -15.19
C SER A 117 -4.71 -16.31 -15.68
N ASP A 118 -4.75 -16.69 -16.97
CA ASP A 118 -3.72 -17.52 -17.64
C ASP A 118 -2.38 -16.77 -17.85
N CYS A 119 -2.09 -15.77 -17.01
CA CYS A 119 -0.89 -14.96 -17.14
C CYS A 119 0.22 -15.54 -16.26
N GLU A 120 1.27 -16.06 -16.91
CA GLU A 120 2.61 -16.22 -16.33
C GLU A 120 3.19 -14.84 -15.98
N ALA A 121 2.58 -14.15 -15.02
CA ALA A 121 3.05 -12.86 -14.49
C ALA A 121 4.23 -13.05 -13.52
N THR A 122 5.12 -13.99 -13.84
CA THR A 122 6.44 -14.15 -13.22
C THR A 122 7.43 -13.14 -13.81
N THR A 123 7.13 -12.56 -14.96
CA THR A 123 8.07 -11.68 -15.65
C THR A 123 7.71 -10.22 -15.43
N VAL A 124 8.61 -9.51 -14.77
CA VAL A 124 8.67 -8.06 -14.59
C VAL A 124 7.98 -7.53 -13.31
N ILE A 125 8.64 -7.81 -12.16
CA ILE A 125 8.43 -7.09 -10.88
C ILE A 125 9.51 -5.99 -10.60
N PRO A 126 9.80 -5.01 -11.49
CA PRO A 126 10.57 -3.83 -11.11
C PRO A 126 9.77 -2.89 -10.21
N CYS A 127 8.49 -2.65 -10.54
CA CYS A 127 7.74 -1.56 -9.91
C CYS A 127 7.40 -1.80 -8.43
N PRO A 128 7.02 -3.01 -7.96
CA PRO A 128 6.79 -3.24 -6.53
C PRO A 128 8.07 -3.20 -5.72
N LYS A 129 9.18 -3.74 -6.25
CA LYS A 129 10.48 -3.70 -5.58
C LYS A 129 10.98 -2.27 -5.39
N GLN A 130 10.99 -1.49 -6.46
CA GLN A 130 11.37 -0.08 -6.41
C GLN A 130 10.48 0.69 -5.43
N HIS A 131 9.17 0.45 -5.45
CA HIS A 131 8.23 1.10 -4.55
C HIS A 131 8.48 0.73 -3.07
N ILE A 132 8.70 -0.55 -2.74
CA ILE A 132 9.03 -0.96 -1.35
C ILE A 132 10.35 -0.32 -0.91
N SER A 133 11.38 -0.29 -1.76
CA SER A 133 12.65 0.37 -1.43
C SER A 133 12.48 1.87 -1.18
N SER A 134 11.69 2.57 -2.00
CA SER A 134 11.37 3.98 -1.78
C SER A 134 10.58 4.19 -0.50
N LEU A 135 9.58 3.35 -0.23
CA LEU A 135 8.78 3.42 0.99
C LEU A 135 9.64 3.20 2.24
N MET A 136 10.56 2.25 2.19
CA MET A 136 11.53 2.01 3.26
C MET A 136 12.43 3.23 3.51
N GLY A 137 12.92 3.88 2.44
CA GLY A 137 13.68 5.12 2.55
C GLY A 137 12.89 6.25 3.21
N LEU A 138 11.60 6.38 2.86
CA LEU A 138 10.70 7.34 3.51
C LEU A 138 10.53 7.03 5.00
N PHE A 139 10.29 5.77 5.36
CA PHE A 139 10.16 5.36 6.76
C PHE A 139 11.42 5.68 7.58
N GLN A 140 12.61 5.42 7.03
CA GLN A 140 13.88 5.77 7.67
C GLN A 140 14.09 7.28 7.82
N GLN A 141 13.59 8.07 6.87
CA GLN A 141 13.66 9.53 6.92
C GLN A 141 12.71 10.12 7.97
N TYR A 142 11.47 9.61 8.05
CA TYR A 142 10.45 10.12 8.99
C TYR A 142 10.60 9.56 10.41
N PHE A 143 11.15 8.35 10.55
CA PHE A 143 11.33 7.66 11.83
C PHE A 143 12.78 7.19 12.01
N PRO A 144 13.73 8.13 12.23
CA PRO A 144 15.12 7.78 12.45
C PRO A 144 15.29 6.97 13.75
N ASN A 145 16.20 5.99 13.73
CA ASN A 145 16.56 5.13 14.86
C ASN A 145 17.34 5.88 15.98
N ASN A 146 16.93 7.10 16.34
CA ASN A 146 17.49 7.79 17.50
C ASN A 146 16.89 7.22 18.79
N SER A 147 17.30 6.00 19.13
CA SER A 147 17.04 5.31 20.39
C SER A 147 17.77 5.94 21.59
N ALA A 148 17.94 7.26 21.62
CA ALA A 148 18.72 7.97 22.64
C ALA A 148 17.91 9.03 23.40
N GLN A 149 16.57 8.91 23.44
CA GLN A 149 15.75 9.97 24.04
C GLN A 149 14.47 9.50 24.76
N TYR A 150 14.48 8.25 25.25
CA TYR A 150 13.47 7.77 26.21
C TYR A 150 14.18 7.16 27.42
N ASP A 151 14.99 7.98 28.09
CA ASP A 151 15.37 7.78 29.49
C ASP A 151 14.29 8.37 30.41
#